data_AF-A0A9W9N0R3-F1
#
_entry.id   AF-A0A9W9N0R3-F1
#
_cell.length_a   1.000
_cell.length_b   1.000
_cell.length_c   1.000
_cell.angle_alpha   90.00
_cell.angle_beta   90.00
_cell.angle_gamma   90.00
#
_symmetry.space_group_name_H-M   'P 1'
#
loop_
_entity.id
_entity.type
_entity.pdbx_description
1 polymer ?
#
loop_
_entity_poly.entity_id
_entity_poly.type
_entity_poly.pdbx_seq_one_letter_code
_entity_poly.pdbx_strand_id
1 'polypeptide(L)'
;MEKSTSHIFMSIKPEHIKNTASGSKNHEYRSYLLPPTITHIWFYTTSPIKRIEYVARISPGKVPGEVPDDGGIGNAEFNGGLKRSEYGYEILMLWKLKISVSLEMALVEGVLKGAPQKYCWVSLDFLRRFMLDGQDLVFSTVDRV
;
A
#
# COMPACT_ATOMS: atom_id res chain seq x y z
N MET A 1 22.37 -3.83 -4.40
CA MET A 1 21.56 -3.17 -3.36
C MET A 1 20.68 -4.23 -2.72
N GLU A 2 20.87 -4.44 -1.43
CA GLU A 2 20.11 -5.43 -0.66
C GLU A 2 18.62 -5.06 -0.62
N LYS A 3 17.75 -6.07 -0.73
CA LYS A 3 16.30 -5.90 -0.79
C LYS A 3 15.66 -6.32 0.51
N SER A 4 14.61 -5.60 0.90
CA SER A 4 13.72 -6.01 1.97
C SER A 4 12.98 -7.30 1.58
N THR A 5 12.65 -8.11 2.59
CA THR A 5 11.80 -9.30 2.46
C THR A 5 10.35 -9.05 2.87
N SER A 6 10.03 -7.83 3.36
CA SER A 6 8.73 -7.48 3.92
C SER A 6 8.12 -6.16 3.40
N HIS A 7 8.89 -5.34 2.67
CA HIS A 7 8.42 -4.08 2.09
C HIS A 7 8.47 -4.11 0.56
N ILE A 8 7.37 -3.70 -0.06
CA ILE A 8 7.25 -3.59 -1.52
C ILE A 8 6.81 -2.18 -1.96
N PHE A 9 7.18 -1.78 -3.17
CA PHE A 9 6.54 -0.69 -3.90
C PHE A 9 5.40 -1.24 -4.74
N MET A 10 4.28 -0.51 -4.77
CA MET A 10 3.10 -0.89 -5.54
C MET A 10 2.42 0.36 -6.11
N SER A 11 1.92 0.25 -7.34
CA SER A 11 1.15 1.33 -7.95
C SER A 11 -0.27 1.38 -7.41
N ILE A 12 -0.75 2.61 -7.15
CA ILE A 12 -2.14 2.89 -6.77
C ILE A 12 -2.65 4.11 -7.54
N LYS A 13 -3.95 4.13 -7.86
CA LYS A 13 -4.58 5.29 -8.50
C LYS A 13 -4.88 6.40 -7.48
N PRO A 14 -4.87 7.68 -7.89
CA PRO A 14 -5.17 8.81 -7.00
C PRO A 14 -6.46 8.67 -6.19
N GLU A 15 -7.54 8.19 -6.80
CA GLU A 15 -8.83 8.01 -6.13
C GLU A 15 -8.79 6.96 -5.03
N HIS A 16 -8.03 5.88 -5.22
CA HIS A 16 -7.93 4.79 -4.25
C HIS A 16 -7.13 5.22 -3.02
N ILE A 17 -5.98 5.88 -3.22
CA ILE A 17 -5.19 6.34 -2.08
C ILE A 17 -5.89 7.48 -1.33
N LYS A 18 -6.66 8.33 -2.02
CA LYS A 18 -7.51 9.35 -1.39
C LYS A 18 -8.57 8.71 -0.49
N ASN A 19 -9.29 7.70 -0.99
CA ASN A 19 -10.32 7.00 -0.22
C ASN A 19 -9.72 6.25 0.98
N THR A 20 -8.50 5.73 0.84
CA THR A 20 -7.78 5.11 1.96
C THR A 20 -7.39 6.15 3.00
N ALA A 21 -6.79 7.27 2.58
CA ALA A 21 -6.37 8.33 3.49
C ALA A 21 -7.56 9.00 4.22
N SER A 22 -8.76 9.01 3.62
CA SER A 22 -9.99 9.47 4.28
C SER A 22 -10.66 8.42 5.19
N GLY A 23 -10.13 7.20 5.23
CA GLY A 23 -10.73 6.08 5.97
C GLY A 23 -11.95 5.45 5.29
N SER A 24 -12.37 5.93 4.12
CA SER A 24 -13.52 5.38 3.38
C SER A 24 -13.21 4.03 2.74
N LYS A 25 -11.93 3.73 2.46
CA LYS A 25 -11.45 2.45 1.95
C LYS A 25 -10.43 1.84 2.92
N ASN A 26 -10.78 0.71 3.52
CA ASN A 26 -9.97 0.05 4.56
C ASN A 26 -9.20 -1.19 4.07
N HIS A 27 -9.42 -1.66 2.83
CA HIS A 27 -8.69 -2.80 2.27
C HIS A 27 -8.07 -2.46 0.90
N GLU A 28 -6.87 -2.97 0.64
CA GLU A 28 -6.28 -3.03 -0.70
C GLU A 28 -6.62 -4.38 -1.34
N TYR A 29 -7.04 -4.40 -2.61
CA TYR A 29 -7.52 -5.62 -3.27
C TYR A 29 -6.63 -6.03 -4.44
N ARG A 30 -6.25 -7.31 -4.53
CA ARG A 30 -5.41 -7.84 -5.62
C ARG A 30 -5.94 -9.17 -6.15
N SER A 31 -5.71 -9.43 -7.43
CA SER A 31 -5.99 -10.69 -8.11
C SER A 31 -4.89 -11.74 -7.90
N TYR A 32 -4.01 -11.55 -6.92
CA TYR A 32 -2.92 -12.45 -6.61
C TYR A 32 -2.58 -12.34 -5.12
N LEU A 33 -2.14 -13.46 -4.56
CA LEU A 33 -1.66 -13.52 -3.19
C LEU A 33 -0.27 -12.87 -3.09
N LEU A 34 -0.10 -11.99 -2.11
CA LEU A 34 1.20 -11.45 -1.71
C LEU A 34 1.93 -12.51 -0.86
N PRO A 35 3.25 -12.65 -1.02
CA PRO A 35 4.04 -13.45 -0.08
C PRO A 35 3.73 -13.08 1.38
N PRO A 36 3.59 -14.08 2.28
CA PRO A 36 3.18 -13.84 3.67
C PRO A 36 4.18 -13.00 4.47
N THR A 37 5.41 -12.85 3.98
CA THR A 37 6.42 -11.98 4.57
C THR A 37 6.16 -10.49 4.34
N ILE A 38 5.34 -10.14 3.34
CA ILE A 38 5.02 -8.74 3.03
C ILE A 38 4.07 -8.19 4.08
N THR A 39 4.53 -7.16 4.76
CA THR A 39 3.78 -6.45 5.80
C THR A 39 3.54 -4.99 5.46
N HIS A 40 4.30 -4.45 4.50
CA HIS A 40 4.24 -3.04 4.14
C HIS A 40 4.21 -2.81 2.63
N ILE A 41 3.33 -1.90 2.22
CA ILE A 41 3.22 -1.43 0.84
C ILE A 41 3.53 0.06 0.79
N TRP A 42 4.58 0.41 0.06
CA TRP A 42 4.92 1.78 -0.32
C TRP A 42 4.21 2.12 -1.62
N PHE A 43 3.24 3.01 -1.54
CA PHE A 43 2.39 3.36 -2.66
C PHE A 43 3.03 4.42 -3.55
N TYR A 44 3.31 4.02 -4.79
CA TYR A 44 3.51 4.94 -5.90
C TYR A 44 2.15 5.33 -6.47
N THR A 45 1.75 6.59 -6.27
CA THR A 45 0.51 7.11 -6.84
C THR A 45 0.71 7.42 -8.32
N THR A 46 -0.14 6.88 -9.19
CA THR A 46 -0.03 7.03 -10.65
C THR A 46 -0.35 8.44 -11.14
N SER A 47 -0.37 8.65 -12.46
CA SER A 47 -0.74 9.93 -13.08
C SER A 47 -2.05 10.49 -12.52
N PRO A 48 -2.17 11.82 -12.30
CA PRO A 48 -1.17 12.87 -12.58
C PRO A 48 -0.12 13.07 -11.48
N ILE A 49 -0.19 12.33 -10.38
CA ILE A 49 0.60 12.55 -9.17
C ILE A 49 2.06 12.09 -9.32
N LYS A 50 2.25 10.86 -9.82
CA LYS A 50 3.56 10.26 -10.17
C LYS A 50 4.63 10.34 -9.07
N ARG A 51 4.30 9.94 -7.85
CA ARG A 51 5.24 9.94 -6.71
C ARG A 51 4.89 8.90 -5.65
N ILE A 52 5.88 8.49 -4.88
CA ILE A 52 5.72 7.70 -3.66
C ILE A 52 5.38 8.65 -2.52
N GLU A 53 4.21 8.47 -1.90
CA GLU A 53 3.69 9.39 -0.88
C GLU A 53 3.19 8.71 0.37
N TYR A 54 2.74 7.47 0.27
CA TYR A 54 2.13 6.77 1.37
C TYR A 54 2.78 5.41 1.55
N VAL A 55 2.78 4.95 2.79
CA VAL A 55 3.11 3.58 3.12
C VAL A 55 2.03 3.03 4.02
N ALA A 56 1.55 1.84 3.72
CA ALA A 56 0.57 1.13 4.51
C ALA A 56 1.22 -0.07 5.19
N ARG A 57 0.88 -0.31 6.45
CA ARG A 57 1.03 -1.63 7.07
C ARG A 57 -0.25 -2.42 6.82
N ILE A 58 -0.12 -3.68 6.41
CA ILE A 58 -1.25 -4.50 5.99
C ILE A 58 -1.41 -5.78 6.82
N SER A 59 -2.62 -6.34 6.82
CA SER A 59 -2.87 -7.71 7.29
C SER A 59 -2.36 -8.77 6.30
N PRO A 60 -2.36 -10.07 6.69
CA PRO A 60 -2.38 -11.16 5.74
C PRO A 60 -3.55 -11.05 4.74
N GLY A 61 -3.44 -11.72 3.60
CA GLY A 61 -4.49 -11.73 2.59
C GLY A 61 -5.73 -12.49 3.05
N LYS A 62 -6.89 -11.88 2.86
CA LYS A 62 -8.23 -12.43 3.13
C LYS A 62 -8.93 -12.79 1.83
N VAL A 63 -9.73 -13.84 1.81
CA VAL A 63 -10.55 -14.25 0.64
C VAL A 63 -11.99 -13.73 0.75
N PRO A 64 -12.80 -13.77 -0.32
CA PRO A 64 -14.22 -13.40 -0.23
C PRO A 64 -14.94 -14.14 0.89
N GLY A 65 -15.66 -13.38 1.72
CA GLY A 65 -16.34 -13.87 2.93
C GLY A 65 -15.57 -13.60 4.23
N GLU A 66 -14.28 -13.29 4.17
CA GLU A 66 -13.44 -13.00 5.35
C GLU A 66 -13.25 -11.50 5.63
N VAL A 67 -13.61 -10.63 4.69
CA VAL A 67 -13.53 -9.17 4.89
C VAL A 67 -14.73 -8.69 5.71
N PRO A 68 -14.56 -7.85 6.75
CA PRO A 68 -15.68 -7.31 7.51
C PRO A 68 -16.65 -6.49 6.67
N ASP A 69 -17.95 -6.64 6.93
CA ASP A 69 -18.99 -5.78 6.38
C ASP A 69 -19.18 -4.54 7.26
N ASP A 70 -18.18 -3.66 7.24
CA ASP A 70 -18.08 -2.46 8.07
C ASP A 70 -18.26 -1.15 7.29
N GLY A 71 -18.79 -1.25 6.05
CA GLY A 71 -19.00 -0.11 5.16
C GLY A 71 -17.75 0.36 4.39
N GLY A 72 -16.61 -0.33 4.50
CA GLY A 72 -15.44 -0.03 3.70
C GLY A 72 -15.68 -0.18 2.19
N ILE A 73 -15.25 0.81 1.40
CA ILE A 73 -15.44 0.82 -0.07
C ILE A 73 -14.87 -0.45 -0.70
N GLY A 74 -15.74 -1.23 -1.32
CA GLY A 74 -15.41 -2.45 -2.06
C GLY A 74 -15.54 -3.74 -1.25
N ASN A 75 -15.85 -3.68 0.05
CA ASN A 75 -15.93 -4.86 0.92
C ASN A 75 -17.09 -5.77 0.53
N ALA A 76 -18.30 -5.22 0.42
CA ALA A 76 -19.48 -5.96 0.00
C ALA A 76 -19.31 -6.57 -1.40
N GLU A 77 -18.79 -5.80 -2.37
CA GLU A 77 -18.55 -6.31 -3.72
C GLU A 77 -17.45 -7.37 -3.79
N PHE A 78 -16.42 -7.27 -2.93
CA PHE A 78 -15.37 -8.29 -2.84
C PHE A 78 -15.94 -9.59 -2.27
N ASN A 79 -16.63 -9.53 -1.13
CA ASN A 79 -17.24 -10.68 -0.49
C ASN A 79 -18.32 -11.33 -1.36
N GLY A 80 -19.09 -10.53 -2.11
CA GLY A 80 -20.08 -11.02 -3.05
C GLY A 80 -19.50 -11.59 -4.36
N GLY A 81 -18.17 -11.65 -4.52
CA GLY A 81 -17.53 -12.18 -5.72
C GLY A 81 -17.71 -11.29 -6.96
N LEU A 82 -18.07 -10.03 -6.79
CA LEU A 82 -18.31 -9.07 -7.88
C LEU A 82 -17.02 -8.38 -8.35
N LYS A 83 -15.89 -8.67 -7.71
CA LYS A 83 -14.56 -8.17 -8.08
C LYS A 83 -13.74 -9.26 -8.76
N ARG A 84 -12.88 -8.84 -9.69
CA ARG A 84 -11.80 -9.70 -10.23
C ARG A 84 -10.67 -9.96 -9.22
N SER A 85 -10.66 -9.22 -8.11
CA SER A 85 -9.68 -9.41 -7.05
C SER A 85 -10.04 -10.66 -6.24
N GLU A 86 -9.03 -11.43 -5.89
CA GLU A 86 -9.16 -12.69 -5.16
C GLU A 86 -8.75 -12.55 -3.69
N TYR A 87 -7.97 -11.51 -3.38
CA TYR A 87 -7.43 -11.26 -2.04
C TYR A 87 -7.63 -9.81 -1.62
N GLY A 88 -8.05 -9.61 -0.37
CA GLY A 88 -8.14 -8.32 0.30
C GLY A 88 -7.13 -8.22 1.45
N TYR A 89 -6.46 -7.08 1.55
CA TYR A 89 -5.47 -6.80 2.60
C TYR A 89 -5.95 -5.60 3.40
N GLU A 90 -6.26 -5.82 4.67
CA GLU A 90 -6.67 -4.74 5.57
C GLU A 90 -5.53 -3.76 5.75
N ILE A 91 -5.83 -2.47 5.67
CA ILE A 91 -4.87 -1.38 5.89
C ILE A 91 -4.91 -1.04 7.38
N LEU A 92 -3.95 -1.59 8.12
CA LEU A 92 -3.88 -1.49 9.58
C LEU A 92 -3.34 -0.12 10.02
N MET A 93 -2.39 0.43 9.26
CA MET A 93 -1.81 1.74 9.51
C MET A 93 -1.48 2.39 8.17
N LEU A 94 -1.56 3.71 8.12
CA LEU A 94 -1.14 4.49 6.96
C LEU A 94 -0.27 5.65 7.42
N TRP A 95 0.91 5.77 6.84
CA TRP A 95 1.77 6.95 6.98
C TRP A 95 1.83 7.71 5.65
N LYS A 96 1.97 9.02 5.75
CA LYS A 96 2.32 9.91 4.65
C LYS A 96 3.77 10.36 4.79
N LEU A 97 4.53 10.31 3.70
CA LEU A 97 5.90 10.76 3.69
C LEU A 97 5.96 12.27 3.81
N LYS A 98 6.81 12.76 4.73
CA LYS A 98 7.09 14.21 4.86
C LYS A 98 7.71 14.78 3.60
N ILE A 99 8.56 13.99 2.96
CA ILE A 99 9.17 14.30 1.67
C ILE A 99 8.80 13.17 0.72
N SER A 100 7.89 13.46 -0.22
CA SER A 100 7.50 12.50 -1.26
C SER A 100 8.63 12.30 -2.27
N VAL A 101 8.68 11.11 -2.87
CA VAL A 101 9.70 10.77 -3.90
C VAL A 101 9.03 10.77 -5.27
N SER A 102 9.38 11.72 -6.15
CA SER A 102 8.85 11.74 -7.51
C SER A 102 9.33 10.54 -8.32
N LEU A 103 8.60 10.15 -9.37
CA LEU A 103 9.05 9.10 -10.28
C LEU A 103 10.42 9.44 -10.88
N GLU A 104 10.63 10.70 -11.26
CA GLU A 104 11.89 11.19 -11.83
C GLU A 104 13.04 10.97 -10.85
N MET A 105 12.89 11.41 -9.60
CA MET A 105 13.90 11.21 -8.55
C MET A 105 14.12 9.72 -8.29
N ALA A 106 13.05 8.93 -8.22
CA ALA A 106 13.15 7.48 -7.99
C ALA A 106 13.90 6.76 -9.11
N LEU A 107 13.79 7.23 -10.36
CA LEU A 107 14.53 6.69 -11.50
C LEU A 107 16.01 7.10 -11.45
N VAL A 108 16.29 8.38 -11.20
CA VAL A 108 17.67 8.91 -11.11
C VAL A 108 18.45 8.25 -9.97
N GLU A 109 17.81 8.06 -8.82
CA GLU A 109 18.41 7.42 -7.64
C GLU A 109 18.39 5.88 -7.71
N GLY A 110 17.80 5.28 -8.76
CA GLY A 110 17.71 3.82 -8.90
C GLY A 110 16.77 3.13 -7.90
N VAL A 111 15.92 3.89 -7.21
CA VAL A 111 14.86 3.38 -6.31
C VAL A 111 13.84 2.56 -7.09
N LEU A 112 13.46 3.05 -8.28
CA LEU A 112 12.56 2.39 -9.21
C LEU A 112 13.22 2.28 -10.59
N LYS A 113 12.82 1.27 -11.37
CA LYS A 113 13.15 1.17 -12.82
C LYS A 113 12.03 1.71 -13.71
N GLY A 114 10.93 2.15 -13.11
CA GLY A 114 9.66 2.51 -13.74
C GLY A 114 8.52 2.38 -12.73
N ALA A 115 7.31 2.79 -13.11
CA ALA A 115 6.13 2.58 -12.28
C ALA A 115 5.89 1.06 -12.07
N PRO A 116 5.72 0.60 -10.81
CA PRO A 116 5.48 -0.82 -10.55
C PRO A 116 4.24 -1.35 -11.26
N GLN A 117 4.37 -2.41 -12.07
CA GLN A 117 3.22 -3.03 -12.76
C GLN A 117 2.47 -4.04 -11.88
N LYS A 118 3.23 -4.85 -11.13
CA LYS A 118 2.70 -5.74 -10.08
C LYS A 118 3.07 -5.17 -8.71
N TYR A 119 4.30 -5.43 -8.27
CA TYR A 119 5.02 -4.75 -7.21
C TYR A 119 6.52 -5.00 -7.42
N CYS A 120 7.38 -4.29 -6.70
CA CYS A 120 8.81 -4.62 -6.62
C CYS A 120 9.34 -4.42 -5.19
N TRP A 121 10.40 -5.14 -4.83
CA TRP A 121 10.97 -5.07 -3.49
C TRP A 121 11.69 -3.73 -3.24
N VAL A 122 11.40 -3.15 -2.08
CA VAL A 122 12.09 -1.94 -1.59
C VAL A 122 13.51 -2.31 -1.17
N SER A 123 14.47 -1.42 -1.39
CA SER A 123 15.84 -1.61 -0.89
C SER A 123 15.97 -1.25 0.59
N LEU A 124 16.94 -1.87 1.27
CA LEU A 124 17.23 -1.50 2.65
C LEU A 124 17.72 -0.05 2.77
N ASP A 125 18.47 0.45 1.78
CA ASP A 125 18.93 1.84 1.74
C ASP A 125 17.75 2.83 1.72
N PHE A 126 16.71 2.51 0.93
CA PHE A 126 15.49 3.32 0.91
C PHE A 126 14.78 3.31 2.27
N LEU A 127 14.65 2.14 2.90
CA LEU A 127 14.02 2.03 4.23
C LEU A 127 14.81 2.81 5.31
N ARG A 128 16.15 2.79 5.25
CA ARG A 128 16.99 3.57 6.17
C ARG A 128 16.81 5.07 5.98
N ARG A 129 16.61 5.53 4.74
CA ARG A 129 16.39 6.96 4.42
C ARG A 129 14.99 7.43 4.82
N PHE A 130 13.98 6.57 4.69
CA PHE A 130 12.58 6.87 4.97
C PHE A 130 12.07 6.06 6.17
N MET A 131 12.68 6.23 7.34
CA MET A 131 12.21 5.53 8.56
C MET A 131 10.76 5.92 8.88
N LEU A 132 9.92 4.93 9.20
CA LEU A 132 8.49 5.12 9.45
C LEU A 132 8.19 6.01 10.66
N ASP A 133 8.96 5.85 11.74
CA ASP A 133 8.81 6.66 12.97
C ASP A 133 9.06 8.16 12.73
N GLY A 134 9.68 8.52 11.60
CA GLY A 134 9.89 9.90 11.17
C GLY A 134 8.78 10.47 10.29
N GLN A 135 7.81 9.67 9.84
CA GLN A 135 6.76 10.07 8.89
C GLN A 135 5.46 10.47 9.59
N ASP A 136 4.55 11.11 8.87
CA ASP A 136 3.28 11.55 9.43
C ASP A 136 2.29 10.37 9.47
N LEU A 137 1.95 9.88 10.66
CA LEU A 137 0.91 8.87 10.82
C LEU A 137 -0.46 9.47 10.48
N VAL A 138 -1.12 8.93 9.47
CA VAL A 138 -2.46 9.35 9.04
C VAL A 138 -3.52 8.70 9.93
N PHE A 139 -3.41 7.38 10.14
CA PHE A 139 -4.24 6.64 11.09
C PHE A 139 -3.58 5.31 11.51
N SER A 140 -4.05 4.78 12.64
CA SER A 140 -3.77 3.44 13.17
C SER A 140 -5.09 2.79 13.59
N THR A 141 -5.31 1.53 13.20
CA THR A 141 -6.44 0.71 13.69
C THR A 141 -6.02 -0.21 14.84
N VAL A 142 -4.72 -0.30 15.14
CA VAL A 142 -4.14 -1.24 16.11
C VAL A 142 -4.36 -0.79 17.56
N ASP A 143 -4.70 0.49 17.76
CA ASP A 143 -4.97 1.08 19.08
C ASP A 143 -6.45 1.06 19.47
N ARG A 144 -7.31 0.39 18.68
CA ARG A 144 -8.73 0.17 19.01
C ARG A 144 -8.89 -1.15 19.78
N VAL A 145 -8.43 -1.15 21.03
CA VAL A 145 -8.75 -2.18 22.03
C VAL A 145 -9.50 -1.53 23.18
#